data_AF-A0AAN8IT97-F1
#
_entry.id   AF-A0AAN8IT97-F1
#
_cell.length_a   1.000
_cell.length_b   1.000
_cell.length_c   1.000
_cell.angle_alpha   90.00
_cell.angle_beta   90.00
_cell.angle_gamma   90.00
#
_symmetry.space_group_name_H-M   'P 1'
#
loop_
_entity.id
_entity.type
_entity.pdbx_description
1 polymer ?
#
loop_
_entity_poly.entity_id
_entity_poly.type
_entity_poly.pdbx_seq_one_letter_code
_entity_poly.pdbx_strand_id
1 'polypeptide(L)'
;MFAGKNVFTSITRSGDRPKRRASQFDRAVHRLYAEPGHVCANQLADHLFQRLYWAIRTIQFKIFYKSEELDVEEFADQCEVSVRPPPLDELARKTRFNRRWIKYMYAKFKNECPTGRMREAEFRRVLASIIAPERATDQ
;
A
#
# COMPACT_ATOMS: atom_id res chain seq x y z
N MET A 1 -41.52 -17.57 1.60
CA MET A 1 -41.08 -16.72 0.48
C MET A 1 -39.77 -16.06 0.87
N PHE A 2 -38.73 -16.38 0.10
CA PHE A 2 -37.39 -15.79 -0.11
C PHE A 2 -36.93 -14.69 0.89
N ALA A 3 -35.92 -14.93 1.73
CA ALA A 3 -34.49 -14.98 1.42
C ALA A 3 -33.93 -13.67 0.84
N GLY A 4 -33.28 -12.89 1.71
CA GLY A 4 -32.45 -11.74 1.36
C GLY A 4 -31.34 -11.55 2.38
N LYS A 5 -30.62 -12.64 2.71
CA LYS A 5 -29.35 -12.53 3.44
C LYS A 5 -28.34 -11.93 2.47
N ASN A 6 -27.81 -10.75 2.78
CA ASN A 6 -26.81 -10.07 1.95
C ASN A 6 -25.59 -10.98 1.73
N VAL A 7 -25.40 -11.39 0.47
CA VAL A 7 -24.33 -12.29 -0.01
C VAL A 7 -22.98 -11.58 -0.16
N PHE A 8 -22.80 -10.36 0.37
CA PHE A 8 -21.59 -9.56 0.12
C PHE A 8 -20.86 -9.02 1.36
N THR A 9 -20.86 -9.76 2.46
CA THR A 9 -19.93 -9.51 3.59
C THR A 9 -18.91 -10.63 3.81
N SER A 10 -18.75 -11.54 2.85
CA SER A 10 -17.70 -12.57 2.89
C SER A 10 -16.75 -12.51 1.69
N ILE A 11 -16.30 -11.31 1.34
CA ILE A 11 -15.06 -11.17 0.56
C ILE A 11 -13.94 -10.81 1.53
N THR A 12 -13.26 -11.87 1.98
CA THR A 12 -11.85 -11.90 2.35
C THR A 12 -11.28 -10.59 2.93
N ARG A 13 -11.38 -10.39 4.25
CA ARG A 13 -10.27 -9.75 4.98
C ARG A 13 -9.13 -10.76 5.07
N SER A 14 -8.43 -10.97 3.96
CA SER A 14 -7.06 -11.49 4.00
C SER A 14 -6.22 -10.42 4.68
N GLY A 15 -5.68 -10.69 5.87
CA GLY A 15 -4.89 -9.69 6.56
C GLY A 15 -4.18 -10.13 7.82
N ASP A 16 -4.64 -11.17 8.52
CA ASP A 16 -3.86 -11.74 9.62
C ASP A 16 -2.89 -12.79 9.10
N ARG A 17 -1.84 -12.33 8.39
CA ARG A 17 -0.59 -13.09 8.36
C ARG A 17 0.00 -12.99 9.76
N PRO A 18 0.28 -14.11 10.46
CA PRO A 18 0.89 -14.05 11.78
C PRO A 18 2.20 -13.28 11.64
N LYS A 19 2.31 -12.12 12.31
CA LYS A 19 3.56 -11.38 12.44
C LYS A 19 4.60 -12.36 12.97
N ARG A 20 5.46 -12.88 12.10
CA ARG A 20 6.49 -13.86 12.46
C ARG A 20 7.27 -13.26 13.61
N ARG A 21 7.26 -13.92 14.77
CA ARG A 21 8.05 -13.51 15.94
C ARG A 21 9.50 -13.35 15.49
N ALA A 22 10.19 -12.30 15.95
CA ALA A 22 11.56 -11.99 15.54
C ALA A 22 12.53 -13.20 15.66
N SER A 23 12.29 -14.10 16.61
CA SER A 23 13.05 -15.35 16.78
C SER A 23 12.85 -16.39 15.67
N GLN A 24 11.68 -16.43 15.03
CA GLN A 24 11.45 -17.32 13.87
C GLN A 24 12.12 -16.79 12.61
N PHE A 25 12.25 -15.47 12.50
CA PHE A 25 12.92 -14.81 11.39
C PHE A 25 14.42 -15.10 11.41
N ASP A 26 15.05 -14.89 12.57
CA ASP A 26 16.47 -15.18 12.80
C ASP A 26 16.80 -16.64 12.48
N ARG A 27 15.99 -17.56 13.02
CA ARG A 27 16.10 -19.00 12.74
C ARG A 27 15.92 -19.37 11.26
N ALA A 28 15.11 -18.62 10.51
CA ALA A 28 14.90 -18.85 9.08
C ALA A 28 16.07 -18.35 8.23
N VAL A 29 16.64 -17.19 8.58
CA VAL A 29 17.84 -16.62 7.91
C VAL A 29 19.02 -17.57 8.08
N HIS A 30 19.26 -18.05 9.30
CA HIS A 30 20.30 -19.04 9.59
C HIS A 30 20.08 -20.40 8.90
N ARG A 31 18.83 -20.77 8.59
CA ARG A 31 18.51 -22.00 7.85
C ARG A 31 18.79 -21.88 6.35
N LEU A 32 18.66 -20.70 5.77
CA LEU A 32 18.73 -20.48 4.31
C LEU A 32 20.14 -20.13 3.83
N TYR A 33 20.95 -19.51 4.67
CA TYR A 33 22.32 -19.13 4.32
C TYR A 33 23.32 -20.01 5.05
N ALA A 34 24.32 -20.49 4.31
CA ALA A 34 25.43 -21.23 4.89
C ALA A 34 26.18 -20.37 5.93
N GLU A 35 26.67 -21.04 6.97
CA GLU A 35 27.53 -20.41 7.97
C GLU A 35 28.79 -19.86 7.30
N PRO A 36 29.17 -18.60 7.58
CA PRO A 36 30.41 -18.05 7.05
C PRO A 36 31.55 -18.86 7.65
N GLY A 37 32.27 -19.62 6.82
CA GLY A 37 33.50 -20.28 7.25
C GLY A 37 34.52 -19.25 7.73
N HIS A 38 35.49 -19.67 8.54
CA HIS A 38 36.59 -18.81 8.96
C HIS A 38 37.34 -18.32 7.71
N VAL A 39 37.27 -17.01 7.44
CA VAL A 39 37.82 -16.40 6.22
C VAL A 39 39.23 -15.87 6.46
N CYS A 40 39.53 -15.43 7.70
CA CYS A 40 40.78 -14.75 8.04
C CYS A 40 41.41 -15.34 9.30
N ALA A 41 42.75 -15.52 9.32
CA ALA A 41 43.50 -16.05 10.47
C ALA A 41 43.49 -15.13 11.71
N ASN A 42 43.04 -13.89 11.55
CA ASN A 42 42.93 -12.90 12.62
C ASN A 42 41.54 -12.98 13.27
N GLN A 43 41.48 -13.40 14.54
CA GLN A 43 40.24 -13.64 15.29
C GLN A 43 39.29 -12.44 15.34
N LEU A 44 39.81 -11.21 15.39
CA LEU A 44 39.01 -9.98 15.40
C LEU A 44 38.38 -9.69 14.03
N ALA A 45 39.14 -9.90 12.94
CA ALA A 45 38.65 -9.68 11.59
C ALA A 45 37.60 -10.72 11.22
N ASP A 46 37.79 -11.97 11.65
CA ASP A 46 36.82 -13.06 11.47
C ASP A 46 35.52 -12.76 12.22
N HIS A 47 35.60 -12.33 13.48
CA HIS A 47 34.41 -11.96 14.27
C HIS A 47 33.66 -10.75 13.68
N LEU A 48 34.38 -9.75 13.16
CA LEU A 48 33.75 -8.62 12.47
C LEU A 48 33.12 -9.05 11.14
N PHE A 49 33.79 -9.92 10.39
CA PHE A 49 33.28 -10.47 9.14
C PHE A 49 32.01 -11.29 9.37
N GLN A 50 31.99 -12.14 10.40
CA GLN A 50 30.81 -12.92 10.78
C GLN A 50 29.64 -12.01 11.19
N ARG A 51 29.90 -10.99 12.03
CA ARG A 51 28.88 -10.00 12.42
C ARG A 51 28.34 -9.24 11.22
N LEU A 52 29.23 -8.80 10.33
CA LEU A 52 28.87 -8.05 9.14
C LEU A 52 28.14 -8.94 8.12
N TYR A 53 28.57 -10.18 7.95
CA TYR A 53 27.93 -11.18 7.09
C TYR A 53 26.50 -11.44 7.55
N TRP A 54 26.29 -11.74 8.84
CA TRP A 54 24.95 -11.96 9.37
C TRP A 54 24.09 -10.70 9.34
N ALA A 55 24.66 -9.52 9.61
CA ALA A 55 23.95 -8.25 9.46
C ALA A 55 23.50 -8.03 8.00
N ILE A 56 24.39 -8.21 7.03
CA ILE A 56 24.11 -8.07 5.60
C ILE A 56 23.10 -9.11 5.13
N ARG A 57 23.23 -10.39 5.50
CA ARG A 57 22.28 -11.46 5.13
C ARG A 57 20.88 -11.23 5.72
N THR A 58 20.82 -10.72 6.95
CA THR A 58 19.57 -10.31 7.61
C THR A 58 18.93 -9.15 6.87
N ILE A 59 19.72 -8.16 6.45
CA ILE A 59 19.27 -7.02 5.66
C ILE A 59 18.81 -7.47 4.27
N GLN A 60 19.57 -8.32 3.57
CA GLN A 60 19.19 -8.87 2.27
C GLN A 60 17.89 -9.65 2.35
N PHE A 61 17.74 -10.53 3.35
CA PHE A 61 16.51 -11.27 3.54
C PHE A 61 15.36 -10.34 3.94
N LYS A 62 15.57 -9.33 4.78
CA LYS A 62 14.55 -8.30 5.04
C LYS A 62 14.14 -7.58 3.77
N ILE A 63 15.09 -7.08 2.98
CA ILE A 63 14.77 -6.32 1.77
C ILE A 63 14.07 -7.23 0.77
N PHE A 64 14.65 -8.37 0.41
CA PHE A 64 14.11 -9.22 -0.66
C PHE A 64 12.80 -9.93 -0.28
N TYR A 65 12.66 -10.39 0.98
CA TYR A 65 11.45 -11.09 1.45
C TYR A 65 10.38 -10.16 2.02
N LYS A 66 10.74 -8.94 2.46
CA LYS A 66 9.76 -7.92 2.82
C LYS A 66 9.41 -7.05 1.62
N SER A 67 10.15 -7.03 0.51
CA SER A 67 9.79 -6.25 -0.70
C SER A 67 8.54 -6.76 -1.42
N GLU A 68 8.01 -7.94 -1.09
CA GLU A 68 6.65 -8.34 -1.51
C GLU A 68 5.56 -7.65 -0.65
N GLU A 69 5.92 -7.00 0.45
CA GLU A 69 5.03 -6.26 1.36
C GLU A 69 5.43 -4.80 1.65
N LEU A 70 6.68 -4.39 1.38
CA LEU A 70 7.16 -3.02 1.53
C LEU A 70 6.78 -2.27 0.26
N ASP A 71 5.49 -1.99 0.26
CA ASP A 71 4.80 -0.87 -0.32
C ASP A 71 5.76 0.27 -0.72
N VAL A 72 6.21 0.22 -1.97
CA VAL A 72 6.90 1.34 -2.62
C VAL A 72 5.96 2.56 -2.65
N GLU A 73 4.64 2.36 -2.59
CA GLU A 73 3.68 3.45 -2.40
C GLU A 73 3.67 4.00 -0.98
N GLU A 74 3.83 3.21 0.09
CA GLU A 74 3.89 3.76 1.48
C GLU A 74 5.11 4.66 1.70
N PHE A 75 6.24 4.33 1.05
CA PHE A 75 7.45 5.16 1.10
C PHE A 75 7.34 6.40 0.19
N ALA A 76 6.62 6.31 -0.93
CA ALA A 76 6.31 7.45 -1.79
C ALA A 76 5.28 8.39 -1.14
N ASP A 77 4.25 7.85 -0.50
CA ASP A 77 3.19 8.57 0.22
C ASP A 77 3.72 9.38 1.41
N GLN A 78 4.80 8.91 2.04
CA GLN A 78 5.52 9.65 3.10
C GLN A 78 6.40 10.78 2.55
N CYS A 79 6.79 10.72 1.27
CA CYS A 79 7.69 11.71 0.65
C CYS A 79 6.95 12.75 -0.21
N GLU A 80 5.72 12.47 -0.65
CA GLU A 80 4.97 13.37 -1.52
C GLU A 80 4.28 14.50 -0.76
N VAL A 81 4.94 15.66 -0.85
CA VAL A 81 4.45 17.04 -0.74
C VAL A 81 2.93 17.17 -0.82
N SER A 82 2.35 17.96 0.07
CA SER A 82 0.94 18.34 0.09
C SER A 82 0.50 19.00 -1.23
N VAL A 83 0.07 18.19 -2.20
CA VAL A 83 -0.42 18.68 -3.49
C VAL A 83 -1.73 19.42 -3.26
N ARG A 84 -1.68 20.75 -3.36
CA ARG A 84 -2.87 21.60 -3.34
C ARG A 84 -3.69 21.31 -4.60
N PRO A 85 -5.00 21.03 -4.50
CA PRO A 85 -5.82 20.80 -5.69
C PRO A 85 -5.86 22.08 -6.56
N PRO A 86 -5.95 21.93 -7.90
CA PRO A 86 -6.08 23.06 -8.82
C PRO A 86 -7.31 23.93 -8.50
N PRO A 87 -7.31 25.22 -8.87
CA PRO A 87 -8.47 26.07 -8.70
C PRO A 87 -9.69 25.53 -9.45
N LEU A 88 -10.88 25.72 -8.85
CA LEU A 88 -12.13 25.15 -9.35
C LEU A 88 -12.48 25.60 -10.78
N ASP A 89 -12.12 26.83 -11.15
CA ASP A 89 -12.26 27.37 -12.50
C ASP A 89 -11.51 26.57 -13.55
N GLU A 90 -10.29 26.16 -13.22
CA GLU A 90 -9.46 25.37 -14.11
C GLU A 90 -10.03 23.96 -14.29
N LEU A 91 -10.51 23.35 -13.19
CA LEU A 91 -11.16 22.05 -13.22
C LEU A 91 -12.44 22.07 -14.06
N ALA A 92 -13.26 23.12 -13.93
CA ALA A 92 -14.47 23.30 -14.73
C ALA A 92 -14.15 23.45 -16.22
N ARG A 93 -13.11 24.22 -16.56
CA ARG A 93 -12.67 24.38 -17.95
C ARG A 93 -12.14 23.08 -18.55
N LYS A 94 -11.34 22.32 -17.81
CA LYS A 94 -10.72 21.06 -18.27
C LYS A 94 -11.76 19.95 -18.44
N THR A 95 -12.69 19.81 -17.50
CA THR A 95 -13.62 18.68 -17.44
C THR A 95 -14.99 18.97 -18.05
N ARG A 96 -15.31 20.25 -18.28
CA ARG A 96 -16.64 20.75 -18.70
C ARG A 96 -17.77 20.47 -17.71
N PHE A 97 -17.45 20.03 -16.49
CA PHE A 97 -18.44 19.88 -15.43
C PHE A 97 -18.73 21.22 -14.75
N ASN A 98 -19.96 21.36 -14.24
CA ASN A 98 -20.33 22.50 -13.43
C ASN A 98 -19.53 22.50 -12.12
N ARG A 99 -19.14 23.69 -11.65
CA ARG A 99 -18.46 23.92 -10.37
C ARG A 99 -19.18 23.26 -9.19
N ARG A 100 -20.52 23.27 -9.17
CA ARG A 100 -21.31 22.63 -8.12
C ARG A 100 -21.13 21.12 -8.12
N TRP A 101 -21.12 20.53 -9.30
CA TRP A 101 -20.94 19.09 -9.51
C TRP A 101 -19.52 18.65 -9.14
N ILE A 102 -18.49 19.43 -9.52
CA ILE A 102 -17.10 19.16 -9.13
C ILE A 102 -16.94 19.19 -7.60
N LYS A 103 -17.55 20.16 -6.91
CA LYS A 103 -17.55 20.21 -5.43
C LYS A 103 -18.25 19.00 -4.81
N TYR A 104 -19.42 18.64 -5.34
CA TYR A 104 -20.18 17.47 -4.88
C TYR A 104 -19.37 16.18 -5.03
N MET A 105 -18.77 15.99 -6.21
CA MET A 105 -17.94 14.84 -6.51
C MET A 105 -16.71 14.76 -5.61
N TYR A 106 -16.04 15.88 -5.36
CA TYR A 106 -14.92 15.94 -4.43
C TYR A 106 -15.35 15.60 -2.99
N ALA A 107 -16.51 16.06 -2.54
CA ALA A 107 -17.03 15.73 -1.21
C ALA A 107 -17.32 14.21 -1.09
N LYS A 108 -17.96 13.62 -2.10
CA LYS A 108 -18.18 12.16 -2.15
C LYS A 108 -16.87 11.38 -2.17
N PHE A 109 -15.92 11.81 -3.01
CA PHE A 109 -14.58 11.24 -3.05
C PHE A 109 -13.90 11.29 -1.68
N LYS A 110 -13.97 12.41 -0.95
CA LYS A 110 -13.36 12.55 0.38
C LYS A 110 -14.04 11.71 1.45
N ASN A 111 -15.32 11.36 1.29
CA ASN A 111 -16.01 10.45 2.18
C ASN A 111 -15.56 9.00 1.98
N GLU A 112 -15.38 8.58 0.72
CA GLU A 112 -14.86 7.24 0.38
C GLU A 112 -13.36 7.13 0.66
N CYS A 113 -12.62 8.22 0.47
CA CYS A 113 -11.16 8.28 0.53
C CYS A 113 -10.71 9.43 1.45
N PRO A 114 -10.71 9.24 2.78
CA PRO A 114 -10.35 10.28 3.73
C PRO A 114 -8.90 10.76 3.58
N THR A 115 -8.01 9.90 3.10
CA THR A 115 -6.62 10.24 2.73
C THR A 115 -6.54 11.30 1.63
N GLY A 116 -7.57 11.42 0.79
CA GLY A 116 -7.58 12.32 -0.36
C GLY A 116 -6.70 11.85 -1.53
N ARG A 117 -6.16 10.63 -1.46
CA ARG A 117 -5.30 10.01 -2.48
C ARG A 117 -5.86 8.65 -2.87
N MET A 118 -6.06 8.44 -4.16
CA MET A 118 -6.58 7.18 -4.69
C MET A 118 -5.96 6.91 -6.06
N ARG A 119 -5.70 5.62 -6.35
CA ARG A 119 -5.18 5.20 -7.66
C ARG A 119 -6.21 5.43 -8.75
N GLU A 120 -5.76 5.70 -9.97
CA GLU A 120 -6.64 6.05 -11.08
C GLU A 120 -7.70 4.96 -11.36
N ALA A 121 -7.31 3.68 -11.31
CA ALA A 121 -8.21 2.56 -11.54
C ALA A 121 -9.36 2.50 -10.51
N GLU A 122 -9.08 2.81 -9.26
CA GLU A 122 -10.07 2.88 -8.18
C GLU A 122 -10.92 4.14 -8.29
N PHE A 123 -10.29 5.28 -8.63
CA PHE A 123 -10.98 6.53 -8.88
C PHE A 123 -12.02 6.40 -9.99
N ARG A 124 -11.71 5.73 -11.10
CA ARG A 124 -12.69 5.46 -12.16
C ARG A 124 -13.89 4.67 -11.67
N ARG A 125 -13.71 3.72 -10.75
CA ARG A 125 -14.82 2.93 -10.16
C ARG A 125 -15.72 3.80 -9.28
N VAL A 126 -15.13 4.61 -8.40
CA VAL A 126 -15.88 5.55 -7.54
C VAL A 126 -16.57 6.61 -8.39
N LEU A 127 -15.89 7.15 -9.39
CA LEU A 127 -16.46 8.12 -10.31
C LEU A 127 -17.68 7.54 -11.05
N ALA A 128 -17.55 6.31 -11.57
CA ALA A 128 -18.64 5.61 -12.23
C ALA A 128 -19.82 5.35 -11.28
N SER A 129 -19.56 4.98 -10.02
CA SER A 129 -20.63 4.74 -9.03
C SER A 129 -21.36 6.01 -8.61
N ILE A 130 -20.76 7.19 -8.75
CA ILE A 130 -21.42 8.48 -8.49
C ILE A 130 -22.22 8.94 -9.71
N ILE A 131 -21.70 8.74 -10.93
CA ILE A 131 -22.37 9.16 -12.18
C ILE A 131 -23.57 8.27 -12.50
N ALA A 132 -23.46 6.96 -12.27
CA ALA A 132 -24.53 5.99 -12.55
C ALA A 132 -25.89 6.34 -11.89
N PRO A 133 -25.95 6.68 -10.58
CA PRO A 133 -27.20 7.06 -9.93
C PRO A 133 -27.69 8.46 -10.33
N GLU A 134 -26.81 9.44 -10.62
CA GLU A 134 -27.25 10.76 -11.09
C GLU A 134 -27.98 10.68 -12.45
N ARG A 135 -27.52 9.81 -13.36
CA ARG A 135 -28.23 9.56 -14.63
C ARG A 135 -29.61 8.93 -14.44
N ALA A 136 -29.85 8.28 -13.31
CA ALA A 136 -31.14 7.64 -13.01
C ALA A 136 -32.14 8.62 -12.35
N THR A 137 -31.68 9.76 -11.83
CA THR A 137 -32.54 10.79 -11.21
C THR A 137 -32.93 11.94 -12.15
N ASP A 138 -32.33 12.03 -13.34
CA ASP A 138 -32.63 13.02 -14.38
C ASP A 138 -33.58 12.48 -15.49
N GLN A 139 -34.25 11.34 -15.26
CA GLN A 139 -35.37 10.81 -16.07
C GLN A 139 -36.69 10.91 -15.31
#